data_AF-A0A957FAM7-F1
#
_entry.id   AF-A0A957FAM7-F1
#
_cell.length_a   1.000
_cell.length_b   1.000
_cell.length_c   1.000
_cell.angle_alpha   90.00
_cell.angle_beta   90.00
_cell.angle_gamma   90.00
#
_symmetry.space_group_name_H-M   'P 1'
#
loop_
_entity.id
_entity.type
_entity.pdbx_description
1 polymer ?
#
loop_
_entity_poly.entity_id
_entity_poly.type
_entity_poly.pdbx_seq_one_letter_code
_entity_poly.pdbx_strand_id
1 'polypeptide(L)'
;YGLDFAALPTWEPGAEQTLPARQSFNQADPAPGFYAISVTNLHGIVLGEQRDAFAWFRDKEPVARPGGSIFVYEVAAHGAPVNAAFSGLRPAERAPELHDALATNDVRVRWFEAQTSLIWPVAAGWWALPVAQQIDALLLPYAITTTELLSADGTQRLRQPLYPPALPWPVTDTADSLPAAFLGYTALQIDSAAGEVALITGWQVTQATERPLKIFVHALDAAGQIVGQWDGLDVDAATWQPGDLFVQLHRFPVSETAVIHSFAVGLYDGETLERLLEPIAIVPGE
;
A
#
# COMPACT_ATOMS: atom_id res chain seq x y z
N TYR A 1 -9.20 -13.86 22.64
CA TYR A 1 -10.13 -12.95 23.35
C TYR A 1 -11.11 -12.24 22.42
N GLY A 2 -11.10 -12.49 21.10
CA GLY A 2 -12.07 -11.88 20.18
C GLY A 2 -12.00 -10.35 20.12
N LEU A 3 -10.84 -9.79 20.46
CA LEU A 3 -10.60 -8.35 20.40
C LEU A 3 -9.92 -8.06 19.06
N ASP A 4 -10.46 -7.08 18.36
CA ASP A 4 -9.82 -6.49 17.19
C ASP A 4 -8.84 -5.40 17.67
N PHE A 5 -7.56 -5.54 17.31
CA PHE A 5 -6.50 -4.61 17.71
C PHE A 5 -5.30 -4.69 16.77
N ALA A 6 -4.62 -3.56 16.59
CA ALA A 6 -3.30 -3.52 15.99
C ALA A 6 -2.24 -3.75 17.08
N ALA A 7 -1.39 -4.76 16.89
CA ALA A 7 -0.27 -4.98 17.79
C ALA A 7 0.73 -3.82 17.69
N LEU A 8 1.13 -3.26 18.83
CA LEU A 8 2.21 -2.29 18.89
C LEU A 8 3.57 -3.01 18.80
N PRO A 9 4.65 -2.30 18.41
CA PRO A 9 6.01 -2.85 18.44
C PRO A 9 6.35 -3.44 19.81
N THR A 10 7.03 -4.58 19.81
CA THR A 10 7.35 -5.34 21.04
C THR A 10 8.78 -5.88 21.01
N TRP A 11 9.24 -6.47 22.10
CA TRP A 11 10.59 -7.06 22.20
C TRP A 11 10.78 -8.26 21.28
N GLU A 12 12.02 -8.51 20.85
CA GLU A 12 12.37 -9.66 20.01
C GLU A 12 12.72 -10.93 20.83
N PRO A 13 12.39 -12.15 20.34
CA PRO A 13 11.49 -12.42 19.22
C PRO A 13 10.05 -12.19 19.69
N GLY A 14 9.39 -11.18 19.11
CA GLY A 14 7.95 -11.06 19.21
C GLY A 14 7.32 -12.18 18.40
N ALA A 15 6.01 -12.41 18.54
CA ALA A 15 5.31 -13.10 17.45
C ALA A 15 5.72 -12.41 16.14
N GLU A 16 6.12 -13.17 15.11
CA GLU A 16 6.25 -12.63 13.75
C GLU A 16 4.92 -11.93 13.48
N GLN A 17 4.90 -10.62 13.65
CA GLN A 17 3.72 -9.83 13.37
C GLN A 17 3.65 -9.90 11.86
N THR A 18 2.70 -10.67 11.33
CA THR A 18 2.27 -10.58 9.94
C THR A 18 2.28 -9.10 9.60
N LEU A 19 3.14 -8.68 8.65
CA LEU A 19 3.53 -7.29 8.34
C LEU A 19 2.48 -6.34 8.91
N PRO A 20 2.70 -5.75 10.11
CA PRO A 20 1.63 -5.18 10.92
C PRO A 20 0.93 -4.23 10.02
N ALA A 21 -0.30 -4.60 9.67
CA ALA A 21 -0.96 -3.99 8.58
C ALA A 21 -0.98 -2.48 8.89
N ARG A 22 -0.28 -1.67 8.09
CA ARG A 22 -0.99 -0.53 7.50
C ARG A 22 -1.22 0.69 8.40
N GLN A 23 -0.54 0.75 9.54
CA GLN A 23 -0.07 1.97 10.19
C GLN A 23 1.12 1.60 11.07
N SER A 24 2.35 1.97 10.70
CA SER A 24 3.47 1.86 11.64
C SER A 24 3.23 2.87 12.76
N PHE A 25 3.19 2.40 14.01
CA PHE A 25 3.14 3.27 15.18
C PHE A 25 4.21 4.37 15.06
N ASN A 26 3.77 5.62 14.99
CA ASN A 26 4.65 6.79 14.97
C ASN A 26 4.97 7.20 16.41
N GLN A 27 6.21 7.01 16.82
CA GLN A 27 6.64 7.25 18.20
C GLN A 27 6.68 8.74 18.55
N ALA A 28 6.90 9.61 17.56
CA ALA A 28 7.00 11.05 17.74
C ALA A 28 5.61 11.72 17.81
N ASP A 29 4.66 11.24 17.01
CA ASP A 29 3.30 11.78 16.93
C ASP A 29 2.30 10.64 16.64
N PRO A 30 1.86 9.92 17.69
CA PRO A 30 0.97 8.78 17.55
C PRO A 30 -0.37 9.16 16.89
N ALA A 31 -0.88 8.25 16.05
CA ALA A 31 -2.19 8.40 15.44
C ALA A 31 -3.31 8.50 16.50
N PRO A 32 -4.46 9.13 16.17
CA PRO A 32 -5.57 9.18 17.10
C PRO A 32 -6.15 7.80 17.40
N GLY A 33 -6.51 7.56 18.65
CA GLY A 33 -7.10 6.29 19.08
C GLY A 33 -6.79 5.91 20.53
N PHE A 34 -7.18 4.70 20.90
CA PHE A 34 -6.90 4.12 22.21
C PHE A 34 -5.67 3.22 22.16
N TYR A 35 -4.75 3.44 23.09
CA TYR A 35 -3.53 2.67 23.23
C TYR A 35 -3.51 1.97 24.59
N ALA A 36 -3.53 0.65 24.59
CA ALA A 36 -3.35 -0.16 25.80
C ALA A 36 -1.91 -0.67 25.87
N ILE A 37 -1.14 -0.18 26.83
CA ILE A 37 0.31 -0.42 26.91
C ILE A 37 0.64 -1.02 28.28
N SER A 38 1.37 -2.13 28.29
CA SER A 38 1.94 -2.69 29.52
C SER A 38 2.89 -1.68 30.17
N VAL A 39 2.81 -1.53 31.50
CA VAL A 39 3.69 -0.62 32.26
C VAL A 39 5.17 -1.00 32.06
N THR A 40 5.48 -2.28 31.89
CA THR A 40 6.83 -2.77 31.60
C THR A 40 7.32 -2.28 30.23
N ASN A 41 6.47 -2.33 29.20
CA ASN A 41 6.80 -1.85 27.86
C ASN A 41 6.86 -0.32 27.82
N LEU A 42 5.95 0.38 28.50
CA LEU A 42 5.92 1.84 28.62
C LEU A 42 7.27 2.40 29.10
N HIS A 43 7.89 1.73 30.07
CA HIS A 43 9.20 2.11 30.62
C HIS A 43 10.39 1.47 29.88
N GLY A 44 10.16 0.75 28.79
CA GLY A 44 11.21 0.20 27.94
C GLY A 44 12.02 -0.94 28.54
N ILE A 45 11.57 -1.54 29.66
CA ILE A 45 12.37 -2.50 30.46
C ILE A 45 12.80 -3.73 29.64
N VAL A 46 11.95 -4.16 28.69
CA VAL A 46 12.19 -5.36 27.87
C VAL A 46 12.37 -5.06 26.38
N LEU A 47 12.38 -3.78 25.96
CA LEU A 47 12.38 -3.40 24.54
C LEU A 47 13.78 -3.26 23.90
N GLY A 48 14.86 -3.54 24.65
CA GLY A 48 16.22 -3.47 24.13
C GLY A 48 16.57 -2.09 23.57
N GLU A 49 17.02 -2.04 22.31
CA GLU A 49 17.35 -0.78 21.61
C GLU A 49 16.12 0.12 21.41
N GLN A 50 14.91 -0.44 21.41
CA GLN A 50 13.65 0.30 21.29
C GLN A 50 13.11 0.77 22.65
N ARG A 51 13.98 0.98 23.64
CA ARG A 51 13.58 1.39 25.00
C ARG A 51 12.69 2.64 25.01
N ASP A 52 12.81 3.51 24.02
CA ASP A 52 12.08 4.77 23.95
C ASP A 52 10.86 4.73 23.01
N ALA A 53 10.48 3.55 22.51
CA ALA A 53 9.35 3.40 21.59
C ALA A 53 8.07 4.07 22.10
N PHE A 54 7.75 3.89 23.38
CA PHE A 54 6.55 4.44 24.01
C PHE A 54 6.81 5.69 24.86
N ALA A 55 7.95 6.37 24.65
CA ALA A 55 8.34 7.52 25.46
C ALA A 55 7.30 8.65 25.45
N TRP A 56 6.62 8.87 24.32
CA TRP A 56 5.55 9.86 24.17
C TRP A 56 4.45 9.75 25.24
N PHE A 57 4.14 8.53 25.69
CA PHE A 57 3.06 8.26 26.67
C PHE A 57 3.49 8.45 28.13
N ARG A 58 4.79 8.51 28.44
CA ARG A 58 5.30 8.52 29.83
C ARG A 58 4.87 9.75 30.62
N ASP A 59 4.77 10.88 29.93
CA ASP A 59 4.38 12.16 30.53
C ASP A 59 2.87 12.44 30.38
N LYS A 60 2.08 11.45 29.93
CA LYS A 60 0.63 11.55 29.76
C LYS A 60 -0.08 10.84 30.91
N GLU A 61 -1.22 11.38 31.32
CA GLU A 61 -2.08 10.71 32.29
C GLU A 61 -2.94 9.66 31.57
N PRO A 62 -2.92 8.38 32.00
CA PRO A 62 -3.76 7.34 31.39
C PRO A 62 -5.23 7.51 31.78
N VAL A 63 -6.13 7.28 30.83
CA VAL A 63 -7.59 7.33 31.04
C VAL A 63 -8.12 6.10 31.79
N ALA A 64 -7.39 4.98 31.79
CA ALA A 64 -7.70 3.79 32.59
C ALA A 64 -6.45 2.98 32.95
N ARG A 65 -6.54 2.17 34.01
CA ARG A 65 -5.45 1.29 34.49
C ARG A 65 -5.93 -0.13 34.82
N PRO A 66 -6.45 -0.90 33.85
CA PRO A 66 -6.97 -2.24 34.10
C PRO A 66 -5.89 -3.16 34.69
N GLY A 67 -6.21 -3.81 35.81
CA GLY A 67 -5.29 -4.70 36.54
C GLY A 67 -4.04 -4.02 37.11
N GLY A 68 -3.91 -2.69 37.02
CA GLY A 68 -2.75 -1.92 37.47
C GLY A 68 -1.47 -2.10 36.64
N SER A 69 -1.43 -3.06 35.72
CA SER A 69 -0.27 -3.43 34.90
C SER A 69 -0.38 -2.99 33.44
N ILE A 70 -1.57 -2.56 33.00
CA ILE A 70 -1.82 -1.98 31.68
C ILE A 70 -2.33 -0.55 31.87
N PHE A 71 -1.73 0.40 31.17
CA PHE A 71 -2.20 1.78 31.10
C PHE A 71 -2.87 2.02 29.75
N VAL A 72 -4.06 2.61 29.77
CA VAL A 72 -4.82 2.96 28.58
C VAL A 72 -4.72 4.46 28.37
N TYR A 73 -4.37 4.86 27.16
CA TYR A 73 -4.27 6.26 26.74
C TYR A 73 -5.26 6.52 25.61
N GLU A 74 -5.85 7.71 25.61
CA GLU A 74 -6.59 8.24 24.47
C GLU A 74 -5.72 9.32 23.81
N VAL A 75 -5.43 9.14 22.52
CA VAL A 75 -4.74 10.13 21.70
C VAL A 75 -5.79 10.83 20.86
N ALA A 76 -5.96 12.13 21.07
CA ALA A 76 -6.87 12.94 20.26
C ALA A 76 -6.26 13.24 18.88
N ALA A 77 -7.12 13.39 17.88
CA ALA A 77 -6.70 13.89 16.58
C ALA A 77 -6.35 15.37 16.67
N HIS A 78 -5.29 15.78 15.97
CA HIS A 78 -5.00 17.17 15.66
C HIS A 78 -4.88 17.32 14.15
N GLY A 79 -5.24 18.48 13.62
CA GLY A 79 -5.30 18.71 12.18
C GLY A 79 -6.43 17.98 11.47
N ALA A 80 -6.52 18.15 10.16
CA ALA A 80 -7.42 17.38 9.31
C ALA A 80 -6.78 16.03 8.94
N PRO A 81 -7.55 14.95 8.74
CA PRO A 81 -6.99 13.68 8.27
C PRO A 81 -6.31 13.85 6.92
N VAL A 82 -5.16 13.22 6.74
CA VAL A 82 -4.40 13.28 5.48
C VAL A 82 -4.11 11.87 4.98
N ASN A 83 -4.40 11.63 3.70
CA ASN A 83 -3.99 10.40 3.05
C ASN A 83 -2.50 10.46 2.67
N ALA A 84 -1.77 9.39 2.93
CA ALA A 84 -0.40 9.24 2.47
C ALA A 84 -0.10 7.79 2.09
N ALA A 85 0.43 7.58 0.88
CA ALA A 85 0.93 6.29 0.42
C ALA A 85 2.44 6.22 0.56
N PHE A 86 2.96 5.09 1.01
CA PHE A 86 4.36 4.89 1.31
C PHE A 86 4.94 3.79 0.43
N SER A 87 6.14 4.05 -0.09
CA SER A 87 6.98 3.08 -0.81
C SER A 87 8.39 3.21 -0.25
N GLY A 88 8.99 2.10 0.18
CA GLY A 88 10.37 2.09 0.71
C GLY A 88 10.64 2.96 1.96
N LEU A 89 9.62 3.53 2.61
CA LEU A 89 9.71 4.33 3.84
C LEU A 89 8.57 3.98 4.78
N ARG A 90 8.82 3.97 6.09
CA ARG A 90 7.75 3.87 7.09
C ARG A 90 7.30 5.22 7.61
N PRO A 91 6.03 5.37 8.02
CA PRO A 91 5.55 6.58 8.67
C PRO A 91 6.47 7.08 9.79
N ALA A 92 6.97 6.20 10.66
CA ALA A 92 7.87 6.55 11.76
C ALA A 92 9.28 6.97 11.32
N GLU A 93 9.71 6.60 10.10
CA GLU A 93 11.05 6.88 9.56
C GLU A 93 11.13 8.23 8.84
N ARG A 94 10.00 8.94 8.69
CA ARG A 94 10.00 10.25 8.03
C ARG A 94 10.85 11.25 8.81
N ALA A 95 11.53 12.14 8.08
CA ALA A 95 12.23 13.27 8.68
C ALA A 95 11.24 14.19 9.43
N PRO A 96 11.63 14.81 10.57
CA PRO A 96 10.75 15.63 11.39
C PRO A 96 9.98 16.71 10.61
N GLU A 97 10.67 17.43 9.72
CA GLU A 97 10.07 18.46 8.89
C GLU A 97 9.02 17.93 7.89
N LEU A 98 9.14 16.67 7.46
CA LEU A 98 8.15 16.02 6.61
C LEU A 98 6.95 15.51 7.42
N HIS A 99 7.13 15.20 8.71
CA HIS A 99 5.99 14.98 9.62
C HIS A 99 5.22 16.28 9.82
N ASP A 100 5.92 17.36 10.17
CA ASP A 100 5.32 18.66 10.44
C ASP A 100 4.55 19.20 9.23
N ALA A 101 5.04 18.93 8.01
CA ALA A 101 4.39 19.33 6.77
C ALA A 101 2.97 18.77 6.57
N LEU A 102 2.65 17.62 7.18
CA LEU A 102 1.30 17.05 7.11
C LEU A 102 0.33 17.76 8.06
N ALA A 103 0.85 18.45 9.10
CA ALA A 103 0.09 19.20 10.09
C ALA A 103 -1.06 18.41 10.76
N THR A 104 -0.87 17.09 10.93
CA THR A 104 -1.85 16.17 11.50
C THR A 104 -1.17 14.92 12.05
N ASN A 105 -1.72 14.31 13.10
CA ASN A 105 -1.39 12.94 13.50
C ASN A 105 -2.30 11.90 12.84
N ASP A 106 -3.36 12.32 12.15
CA ASP A 106 -4.32 11.43 11.53
C ASP A 106 -3.95 11.10 10.08
N VAL A 107 -2.85 10.37 9.92
CA VAL A 107 -2.33 9.94 8.61
C VAL A 107 -2.97 8.62 8.20
N ARG A 108 -3.79 8.65 7.15
CA ARG A 108 -4.43 7.47 6.55
C ARG A 108 -3.45 6.82 5.56
N VAL A 109 -2.82 5.74 5.97
CA VAL A 109 -1.67 5.13 5.28
C VAL A 109 -2.12 4.21 4.15
N ARG A 110 -1.43 4.26 3.01
CA ARG A 110 -1.43 3.27 1.91
C ARG A 110 -0.03 2.73 1.73
N TRP A 111 0.11 1.51 1.21
CA TRP A 111 1.41 0.95 0.84
C TRP A 111 1.44 0.54 -0.60
N PHE A 112 2.55 0.83 -1.26
CA PHE A 112 2.78 0.44 -2.64
C PHE A 112 4.28 0.24 -2.89
N GLU A 113 4.62 -0.36 -4.03
CA GLU A 113 6.00 -0.45 -4.49
C GLU A 113 6.21 0.37 -5.76
N ALA A 114 6.94 1.49 -5.65
CA ALA A 114 7.10 2.48 -6.72
C ALA A 114 7.77 1.95 -8.00
N GLN A 115 8.49 0.83 -7.93
CA GLN A 115 9.12 0.19 -9.10
C GLN A 115 8.11 -0.60 -9.94
N THR A 116 6.96 -0.97 -9.38
CA THR A 116 5.99 -1.84 -10.06
C THR A 116 4.55 -1.37 -9.91
N SER A 117 4.29 -0.31 -9.16
CA SER A 117 2.93 0.20 -8.94
C SER A 117 2.91 1.67 -8.55
N LEU A 118 1.72 2.27 -8.65
CA LEU A 118 1.38 3.57 -8.08
C LEU A 118 -0.05 3.50 -7.55
N ILE A 119 -0.32 4.13 -6.40
CA ILE A 119 -1.66 4.26 -5.82
C ILE A 119 -1.98 5.72 -5.55
N TRP A 120 -3.16 6.17 -5.96
CA TRP A 120 -3.74 7.47 -5.63
C TRP A 120 -4.81 7.28 -4.57
N PRO A 121 -4.56 7.71 -3.33
CA PRO A 121 -5.59 7.73 -2.31
C PRO A 121 -6.80 8.56 -2.73
N VAL A 122 -7.99 8.11 -2.38
CA VAL A 122 -9.25 8.83 -2.60
C VAL A 122 -9.18 10.25 -2.03
N ALA A 123 -9.74 11.22 -2.74
CA ALA A 123 -9.78 12.63 -2.33
C ALA A 123 -8.41 13.31 -2.10
N ALA A 124 -7.38 12.87 -2.85
CA ALA A 124 -6.00 13.36 -2.81
C ALA A 124 -5.19 12.92 -1.57
N GLY A 125 -3.87 13.10 -1.65
CA GLY A 125 -2.93 12.69 -0.62
C GLY A 125 -1.48 12.95 -1.00
N TRP A 126 -0.57 12.24 -0.34
CA TRP A 126 0.86 12.31 -0.59
C TRP A 126 1.44 10.94 -0.95
N TRP A 127 2.50 10.92 -1.74
CA TRP A 127 3.43 9.81 -1.83
C TRP A 127 4.66 10.12 -0.99
N ALA A 128 5.04 9.21 -0.11
CA ALA A 128 6.25 9.28 0.69
C ALA A 128 7.21 8.18 0.25
N LEU A 129 8.39 8.57 -0.23
CA LEU A 129 9.39 7.65 -0.74
C LEU A 129 10.81 8.19 -0.56
N PRO A 130 11.85 7.32 -0.50
CA PRO A 130 13.23 7.76 -0.57
C PRO A 130 13.49 8.44 -1.91
N VAL A 131 14.35 9.45 -1.94
CA VAL A 131 14.81 10.08 -3.20
C VAL A 131 15.56 9.08 -4.07
N ALA A 132 16.30 8.16 -3.45
CA ALA A 132 17.01 7.09 -4.14
C ALA A 132 16.06 6.10 -4.84
N GLN A 133 14.84 5.91 -4.31
CA GLN A 133 13.86 5.01 -4.90
C GLN A 133 13.22 5.68 -6.12
N GLN A 134 13.49 5.12 -7.31
CA GLN A 134 12.95 5.63 -8.56
C GLN A 134 11.58 5.01 -8.86
N ILE A 135 10.71 5.80 -9.47
CA ILE A 135 9.52 5.29 -10.13
C ILE A 135 9.96 4.71 -11.46
N ASP A 136 9.44 3.53 -11.81
CA ASP A 136 9.77 2.89 -13.07
C ASP A 136 9.42 3.77 -14.28
N ALA A 137 10.28 3.74 -15.30
CA ALA A 137 10.12 4.55 -16.50
C ALA A 137 8.75 4.34 -17.19
N LEU A 138 8.20 3.13 -17.15
CA LEU A 138 6.88 2.82 -17.73
C LEU A 138 5.72 3.39 -16.92
N LEU A 139 5.94 3.72 -15.64
CA LEU A 139 4.96 4.31 -14.74
C LEU A 139 5.02 5.86 -14.73
N LEU A 140 6.11 6.46 -15.23
CA LEU A 140 6.28 7.92 -15.27
C LEU A 140 5.13 8.70 -15.94
N PRO A 141 4.49 8.21 -17.03
CA PRO A 141 3.33 8.90 -17.61
C PRO A 141 2.17 9.11 -16.62
N TYR A 142 2.05 8.25 -15.61
CA TYR A 142 1.03 8.34 -14.57
C TYR A 142 1.51 9.15 -13.36
N ALA A 143 2.82 9.25 -13.13
CA ALA A 143 3.42 9.86 -11.93
C ALA A 143 3.47 11.41 -11.96
N ILE A 144 2.41 12.05 -12.43
CA ILE A 144 2.27 13.52 -12.48
C ILE A 144 2.03 14.04 -11.07
N THR A 145 2.80 15.04 -10.64
CA THR A 145 2.74 15.61 -9.29
C THR A 145 2.64 17.12 -9.32
N THR A 146 1.89 17.70 -8.38
CA THR A 146 1.66 19.15 -8.27
C THR A 146 2.61 19.83 -7.29
N THR A 147 3.12 19.10 -6.30
CA THR A 147 3.98 19.63 -5.23
C THR A 147 4.96 18.56 -4.80
N GLU A 148 6.18 18.98 -4.45
CA GLU A 148 7.22 18.12 -3.88
C GLU A 148 7.88 18.83 -2.70
N LEU A 149 8.07 18.09 -1.61
CA LEU A 149 8.83 18.49 -0.43
C LEU A 149 9.98 17.50 -0.23
N LEU A 150 11.15 18.01 0.12
CA LEU A 150 12.34 17.21 0.42
C LEU A 150 12.67 17.31 1.90
N SER A 151 13.21 16.24 2.48
CA SER A 151 13.88 16.33 3.78
C SER A 151 15.13 17.20 3.67
N ALA A 152 15.59 17.75 4.80
CA ALA A 152 16.74 18.64 4.90
C ALA A 152 18.04 17.97 4.43
N ASP A 153 18.17 16.65 4.61
CA ASP A 153 19.30 15.85 4.12
C ASP A 153 19.14 15.42 2.65
N GLY A 154 17.99 15.71 2.02
CA GLY A 154 17.68 15.35 0.64
C GLY A 154 17.49 13.86 0.38
N THR A 155 17.31 13.02 1.41
CA THR A 155 17.18 11.57 1.26
C THR A 155 15.74 11.09 1.12
N GLN A 156 14.77 11.88 1.57
CA GLN A 156 13.35 11.56 1.55
C GLN A 156 12.55 12.65 0.83
N ARG A 157 11.40 12.26 0.27
CA ARG A 157 10.49 13.20 -0.39
C ARG A 157 9.03 12.87 -0.13
N LEU A 158 8.23 13.93 -0.03
CA LEU A 158 6.78 13.87 -0.16
C LEU A 158 6.38 14.47 -1.50
N ARG A 159 5.55 13.78 -2.28
CA ARG A 159 5.01 14.28 -3.54
C ARG A 159 3.49 14.25 -3.51
N GLN A 160 2.82 15.33 -3.89
CA GLN A 160 1.37 15.30 -4.11
C GLN A 160 1.10 14.85 -5.54
N PRO A 161 0.60 13.62 -5.76
CA PRO A 161 0.17 13.24 -7.09
C PRO A 161 -1.06 14.04 -7.52
N LEU A 162 -1.18 14.27 -8.83
CA LEU A 162 -2.38 14.84 -9.42
C LEU A 162 -3.60 13.96 -9.07
N TYR A 163 -4.67 14.59 -8.57
CA TYR A 163 -5.93 13.91 -8.28
C TYR A 163 -7.12 14.69 -8.88
N PRO A 164 -8.06 14.01 -9.58
CA PRO A 164 -8.00 12.60 -9.98
C PRO A 164 -6.81 12.34 -10.93
N PRO A 165 -6.22 11.13 -10.91
CA PRO A 165 -5.13 10.79 -11.83
C PRO A 165 -5.63 10.82 -13.27
N ALA A 166 -4.74 11.22 -14.19
CA ALA A 166 -5.01 11.22 -15.63
C ALA A 166 -4.88 9.79 -16.20
N LEU A 167 -5.75 8.89 -15.76
CA LEU A 167 -5.83 7.53 -16.30
C LEU A 167 -6.53 7.55 -17.67
N PRO A 168 -6.09 6.72 -18.64
CA PRO A 168 -6.72 6.64 -19.95
C PRO A 168 -8.06 5.90 -19.91
N TRP A 169 -8.35 5.19 -18.82
CA TRP A 169 -9.57 4.40 -18.65
C TRP A 169 -10.58 5.11 -17.75
N PRO A 170 -11.88 5.05 -18.04
CA PRO A 170 -12.90 5.68 -17.23
C PRO A 170 -12.99 5.01 -15.86
N VAL A 171 -13.04 5.83 -14.81
CA VAL A 171 -13.37 5.39 -13.44
C VAL A 171 -14.88 5.20 -13.35
N THR A 172 -15.32 4.14 -12.66
CA THR A 172 -16.74 3.80 -12.56
C THR A 172 -17.32 4.19 -11.20
N ASP A 173 -18.54 4.74 -11.16
CA ASP A 173 -19.25 5.04 -9.91
C ASP A 173 -20.02 3.82 -9.35
N THR A 174 -19.95 2.68 -10.02
CA THR A 174 -20.70 1.48 -9.63
C THR A 174 -20.06 0.83 -8.41
N ALA A 175 -20.87 0.64 -7.37
CA ALA A 175 -20.54 -0.25 -6.27
C ALA A 175 -20.42 -1.68 -6.82
N ASP A 176 -19.18 -2.14 -6.99
CA ASP A 176 -18.91 -3.54 -7.28
C ASP A 176 -19.04 -4.36 -5.99
N SER A 177 -19.53 -5.59 -6.13
CA SER A 177 -19.49 -6.60 -5.06
C SER A 177 -18.07 -7.05 -4.73
N LEU A 178 -17.12 -6.79 -5.64
CA LEU A 178 -15.71 -7.07 -5.44
C LEU A 178 -14.98 -5.99 -4.64
N PRO A 179 -13.79 -6.32 -4.08
CA PRO A 179 -12.92 -5.34 -3.44
C PRO A 179 -12.28 -4.32 -4.40
N ALA A 180 -12.05 -4.69 -5.66
CA ALA A 180 -11.56 -3.78 -6.67
C ALA A 180 -12.09 -4.14 -8.07
N ALA A 181 -12.39 -3.10 -8.85
CA ALA A 181 -12.85 -3.16 -10.23
C ALA A 181 -11.69 -2.89 -11.19
N PHE A 182 -11.63 -3.66 -12.27
CA PHE A 182 -10.66 -3.45 -13.35
C PHE A 182 -11.10 -2.29 -14.24
N LEU A 183 -10.22 -1.32 -14.45
CA LEU A 183 -10.49 -0.14 -15.28
C LEU A 183 -10.02 -0.35 -16.72
N GLY A 184 -8.88 -1.01 -16.90
CA GLY A 184 -8.30 -1.26 -18.21
C GLY A 184 -6.81 -1.57 -18.16
N TYR A 185 -6.18 -1.60 -19.33
CA TYR A 185 -4.77 -1.94 -19.47
C TYR A 185 -4.05 -1.09 -20.52
N THR A 186 -2.72 -1.04 -20.41
CA THR A 186 -1.82 -0.57 -21.46
C THR A 186 -0.81 -1.67 -21.75
N ALA A 187 -0.86 -2.19 -22.98
CA ALA A 187 0.17 -3.05 -23.53
C ALA A 187 1.38 -2.21 -23.92
N LEU A 188 2.54 -2.46 -23.33
CA LEU A 188 3.76 -1.68 -23.58
C LEU A 188 4.78 -2.46 -24.39
N GLN A 189 4.96 -3.75 -24.07
CA GLN A 189 5.86 -4.64 -24.78
C GLN A 189 5.31 -6.06 -24.73
N ILE A 190 4.85 -6.57 -25.88
CA ILE A 190 4.32 -7.93 -26.06
C ILE A 190 5.22 -8.70 -27.04
N ASP A 191 6.35 -8.11 -27.46
CA ASP A 191 7.23 -8.75 -28.42
C ASP A 191 7.93 -9.93 -27.75
N SER A 192 7.50 -11.14 -28.11
CA SER A 192 8.09 -12.38 -27.65
C SER A 192 9.58 -12.43 -27.99
N ALA A 193 10.04 -11.77 -29.05
CA ALA A 193 11.46 -11.74 -29.41
C ALA A 193 12.36 -11.09 -28.33
N ALA A 194 11.79 -10.28 -27.43
CA ALA A 194 12.50 -9.74 -26.27
C ALA A 194 12.52 -10.70 -25.07
N GLY A 195 11.75 -11.80 -25.10
CA GLY A 195 11.63 -12.78 -24.03
C GLY A 195 10.91 -12.28 -22.77
N GLU A 196 10.34 -11.08 -22.80
CA GLU A 196 9.69 -10.44 -21.65
C GLU A 196 8.43 -9.69 -22.09
N VAL A 197 7.37 -9.82 -21.30
CA VAL A 197 6.15 -9.05 -21.43
C VAL A 197 6.12 -7.94 -20.38
N ALA A 198 5.69 -6.75 -20.79
CA ALA A 198 5.34 -5.65 -19.90
C ALA A 198 3.90 -5.19 -20.15
N LEU A 199 3.07 -5.28 -19.11
CA LEU A 199 1.65 -4.90 -19.11
C LEU A 199 1.37 -3.97 -17.92
N ILE A 200 0.67 -2.86 -18.12
CA ILE A 200 0.12 -2.07 -17.02
C ILE A 200 -1.38 -2.34 -16.92
N THR A 201 -1.88 -2.60 -15.72
CA THR A 201 -3.32 -2.69 -15.42
C THR A 201 -3.74 -1.57 -14.47
N GLY A 202 -4.88 -0.94 -14.73
CA GLY A 202 -5.50 0.05 -13.86
C GLY A 202 -6.69 -0.53 -13.10
N TRP A 203 -6.84 -0.12 -11.85
CA TRP A 203 -7.84 -0.63 -10.92
C TRP A 203 -8.42 0.49 -10.06
N GLN A 204 -9.68 0.32 -9.67
CA GLN A 204 -10.37 1.13 -8.68
C GLN A 204 -10.75 0.26 -7.50
N VAL A 205 -10.35 0.66 -6.30
CA VAL A 205 -10.83 0.03 -5.07
C VAL A 205 -12.31 0.39 -4.87
N THR A 206 -13.13 -0.63 -4.68
CA THR A 206 -14.57 -0.51 -4.44
C THR A 206 -14.94 -0.85 -3.01
N GLN A 207 -14.15 -1.68 -2.31
CA GLN A 207 -14.37 -2.05 -0.91
C GLN A 207 -13.04 -2.23 -0.15
N ALA A 208 -13.01 -1.84 1.13
CA ALA A 208 -11.92 -2.20 2.02
C ALA A 208 -11.94 -3.72 2.27
N THR A 209 -10.76 -4.34 2.39
CA THR A 209 -10.64 -5.79 2.53
C THR A 209 -9.38 -6.16 3.28
N GLU A 210 -9.47 -7.12 4.20
CA GLU A 210 -8.29 -7.73 4.84
C GLU A 210 -7.77 -8.98 4.11
N ARG A 211 -8.50 -9.42 3.09
CA ARG A 211 -8.12 -10.59 2.29
C ARG A 211 -6.73 -10.36 1.65
N PRO A 212 -5.85 -11.37 1.65
CA PRO A 212 -4.53 -11.28 1.04
C PRO A 212 -4.65 -11.42 -0.48
N LEU A 213 -5.24 -10.41 -1.13
CA LEU A 213 -5.53 -10.45 -2.56
C LEU A 213 -4.25 -10.43 -3.40
N LYS A 214 -4.33 -11.09 -4.56
CA LYS A 214 -3.31 -11.07 -5.60
C LYS A 214 -3.95 -10.85 -6.96
N ILE A 215 -3.25 -10.13 -7.83
CA ILE A 215 -3.54 -10.08 -9.26
C ILE A 215 -2.83 -11.26 -9.91
N PHE A 216 -3.52 -11.95 -10.82
CA PHE A 216 -2.89 -12.85 -11.78
C PHE A 216 -2.96 -12.23 -13.18
N VAL A 217 -1.92 -12.45 -13.96
CA VAL A 217 -1.86 -12.16 -15.40
C VAL A 217 -1.33 -13.41 -16.09
N HIS A 218 -2.13 -14.01 -16.98
CA HIS A 218 -1.70 -15.13 -17.81
C HIS A 218 -1.63 -14.68 -19.26
N ALA A 219 -0.47 -14.82 -19.90
CA ALA A 219 -0.35 -14.75 -21.35
C ALA A 219 -0.78 -16.08 -21.96
N LEU A 220 -1.70 -16.04 -22.92
CA LEU A 220 -2.31 -17.22 -23.54
C LEU A 220 -1.98 -17.29 -25.03
N ASP A 221 -1.72 -18.49 -25.54
CA ASP A 221 -1.62 -18.75 -26.98
C ASP A 221 -3.01 -18.90 -27.65
N ALA A 222 -3.02 -19.17 -28.94
CA ALA A 222 -4.26 -19.37 -29.72
C ALA A 222 -5.09 -20.60 -29.30
N ALA A 223 -4.48 -21.57 -28.59
CA ALA A 223 -5.16 -22.72 -28.03
C ALA A 223 -5.63 -22.49 -26.58
N GLY A 224 -5.39 -21.30 -26.02
CA GLY A 224 -5.72 -20.95 -24.64
C GLY A 224 -4.73 -21.51 -23.61
N GLN A 225 -3.55 -21.98 -24.03
CA GLN A 225 -2.51 -22.46 -23.12
C GLN A 225 -1.70 -21.30 -22.57
N ILE A 226 -1.32 -21.39 -21.29
CA ILE A 226 -0.48 -20.40 -20.63
C ILE A 226 0.95 -20.49 -21.20
N VAL A 227 1.43 -19.41 -21.78
CA VAL A 227 2.80 -19.26 -22.31
C VAL A 227 3.68 -18.34 -21.47
N GLY A 228 3.07 -17.67 -20.48
CA GLY A 228 3.76 -16.90 -19.44
C GLY A 228 2.76 -16.41 -18.40
N GLN A 229 3.24 -16.10 -17.21
CA GLN A 229 2.36 -15.64 -16.13
C GLN A 229 3.08 -14.73 -15.14
N TRP A 230 2.28 -13.94 -14.43
CA TRP A 230 2.68 -13.14 -13.29
C TRP A 230 1.62 -13.19 -12.20
N ASP A 231 2.05 -13.23 -10.94
CA ASP A 231 1.20 -13.34 -9.76
C ASP A 231 1.73 -12.44 -8.64
N GLY A 232 0.89 -11.57 -8.10
CA GLY A 232 1.27 -10.68 -7.00
C GLY A 232 0.35 -9.48 -6.84
N LEU A 233 0.62 -8.66 -5.85
CA LEU A 233 -0.05 -7.38 -5.65
C LEU A 233 0.89 -6.45 -4.91
N ASP A 234 1.35 -5.43 -5.61
CA ASP A 234 2.36 -4.48 -5.14
C ASP A 234 1.73 -3.21 -4.57
N VAL A 235 0.41 -3.20 -4.44
CA VAL A 235 -0.37 -2.19 -3.69
C VAL A 235 -1.16 -2.91 -2.62
N ASP A 236 -0.80 -2.69 -1.37
CA ASP A 236 -1.23 -3.57 -0.29
C ASP A 236 -2.77 -3.47 -0.07
N ALA A 237 -3.50 -4.60 -0.04
CA ALA A 237 -4.98 -4.64 -0.03
C ALA A 237 -5.74 -4.10 1.22
N ALA A 238 -5.51 -4.60 2.44
CA ALA A 238 -5.81 -3.93 3.74
C ALA A 238 -5.85 -2.41 3.93
N THR A 239 -5.05 -1.66 3.16
CA THR A 239 -4.88 -0.20 3.27
C THR A 239 -5.84 0.50 2.35
N TRP A 240 -6.40 -0.26 1.42
CA TRP A 240 -7.32 0.24 0.44
C TRP A 240 -8.51 0.85 1.15
N GLN A 241 -8.83 2.04 0.69
CA GLN A 241 -10.09 2.69 0.97
C GLN A 241 -10.91 2.72 -0.32
N PRO A 242 -12.24 2.53 -0.26
CA PRO A 242 -13.10 2.71 -1.42
C PRO A 242 -12.82 4.06 -2.12
N GLY A 243 -12.64 4.02 -3.43
CA GLY A 243 -12.27 5.17 -4.25
C GLY A 243 -10.77 5.40 -4.43
N ASP A 244 -9.90 4.64 -3.75
CA ASP A 244 -8.48 4.59 -4.08
C ASP A 244 -8.33 4.05 -5.53
N LEU A 245 -7.42 4.64 -6.30
CA LEU A 245 -7.11 4.21 -7.66
C LEU A 245 -5.68 3.70 -7.68
N PHE A 246 -5.38 2.66 -8.43
CA PHE A 246 -4.00 2.22 -8.59
C PHE A 246 -3.71 1.65 -9.97
N VAL A 247 -2.44 1.70 -10.34
CA VAL A 247 -1.90 0.99 -11.50
C VAL A 247 -0.81 0.06 -11.03
N GLN A 248 -0.68 -1.08 -11.73
CA GLN A 248 0.39 -2.03 -11.50
C GLN A 248 1.00 -2.45 -12.83
N LEU A 249 2.32 -2.45 -12.86
CA LEU A 249 3.18 -2.92 -13.93
C LEU A 249 3.56 -4.38 -13.67
N HIS A 250 3.14 -5.24 -14.59
CA HIS A 250 3.46 -6.65 -14.59
C HIS A 250 4.59 -6.89 -15.58
N ARG A 251 5.70 -7.42 -15.10
CA ARG A 251 6.83 -7.88 -15.93
C ARG A 251 7.09 -9.35 -15.69
N PHE A 252 7.07 -10.14 -16.75
CA PHE A 252 7.31 -11.57 -16.65
C PHE A 252 7.91 -12.15 -17.93
N PRO A 253 8.73 -13.20 -17.80
CA PRO A 253 9.35 -13.83 -18.96
C PRO A 253 8.32 -14.63 -19.76
N VAL A 254 8.52 -14.65 -21.07
CA VAL A 254 7.85 -15.56 -22.01
C VAL A 254 8.90 -16.22 -22.90
N SER A 255 8.58 -17.38 -23.46
CA SER A 255 9.47 -17.99 -24.45
C SER A 255 9.66 -17.06 -25.65
N GLU A 256 10.87 -16.98 -26.20
CA GLU A 256 11.17 -16.14 -27.37
C GLU A 256 10.32 -16.50 -28.60
N THR A 257 9.87 -17.77 -28.66
CA THR A 257 9.03 -18.31 -29.71
C THR A 257 7.54 -18.31 -29.37
N ALA A 258 7.15 -17.87 -28.17
CA ALA A 258 5.75 -17.82 -27.77
C ALA A 258 4.98 -16.79 -28.61
N VAL A 259 3.80 -17.16 -29.08
CA VAL A 259 2.88 -16.21 -29.72
C VAL A 259 1.75 -15.94 -28.76
N ILE A 260 1.74 -14.73 -28.19
CA ILE A 260 0.69 -14.31 -27.26
C ILE A 260 -0.53 -13.88 -28.07
N HIS A 261 -1.64 -14.59 -27.88
CA HIS A 261 -2.92 -14.31 -28.51
C HIS A 261 -3.80 -13.41 -27.64
N SER A 262 -3.80 -13.64 -26.33
CA SER A 262 -4.58 -12.86 -25.37
C SER A 262 -3.94 -12.90 -23.98
N PHE A 263 -4.42 -12.06 -23.08
CA PHE A 263 -4.17 -12.19 -21.64
C PHE A 263 -5.46 -12.51 -20.90
N ALA A 264 -5.32 -13.25 -19.81
CA ALA A 264 -6.36 -13.42 -18.80
C ALA A 264 -5.89 -12.76 -17.49
N VAL A 265 -6.66 -11.81 -16.99
CA VAL A 265 -6.34 -11.01 -15.81
C VAL A 265 -7.45 -11.10 -14.77
N GLY A 266 -7.11 -11.09 -13.48
CA GLY A 266 -8.11 -11.02 -12.44
C GLY A 266 -7.51 -11.00 -11.04
N LEU A 267 -8.39 -11.01 -10.04
CA LEU A 267 -8.04 -11.10 -8.64
C LEU A 267 -8.33 -12.50 -8.10
N TYR A 268 -7.45 -12.97 -7.23
CA TYR A 268 -7.66 -14.16 -6.42
C TYR A 268 -7.25 -13.91 -4.98
N ASP A 269 -7.76 -14.76 -4.10
CA ASP A 269 -7.41 -14.76 -2.69
C ASP A 269 -6.14 -15.59 -2.47
N GLY A 270 -5.08 -14.95 -1.97
CA GLY A 270 -3.76 -15.58 -1.85
C GLY A 270 -3.67 -16.70 -0.81
N GLU A 271 -4.65 -16.81 0.09
CA GLU A 271 -4.73 -17.89 1.09
C GLU A 271 -5.52 -19.08 0.57
N THR A 272 -6.72 -18.83 0.02
CA THR A 272 -7.61 -19.90 -0.47
C THR A 272 -7.32 -20.32 -1.91
N LEU A 273 -6.58 -19.51 -2.65
CA LEU A 273 -6.31 -19.63 -4.10
C LEU A 273 -7.57 -19.54 -4.98
N GLU A 274 -8.70 -19.11 -4.41
CA GLU A 274 -9.94 -18.95 -5.15
C GLU A 274 -9.96 -17.62 -5.91
N ARG A 275 -10.33 -17.69 -7.20
CA ARG A 275 -10.58 -16.49 -8.01
C ARG A 275 -11.84 -15.79 -7.53
N LEU A 276 -11.79 -14.47 -7.49
CA LEU A 276 -12.94 -13.66 -7.08
C LEU A 276 -14.00 -13.58 -8.17
N LEU A 277 -13.60 -13.66 -9.45
CA LEU A 277 -14.45 -13.72 -10.63
C LEU A 277 -13.80 -14.54 -11.75
N GLU A 278 -14.56 -14.77 -12.81
CA GLU A 278 -14.02 -15.23 -14.08
C GLU A 278 -12.95 -14.27 -14.61
N PRO A 279 -11.88 -14.78 -15.27
CA PRO A 279 -10.82 -13.94 -15.79
C PRO A 279 -11.33 -12.94 -16.84
N ILE A 280 -10.80 -11.73 -16.76
CA ILE A 280 -10.98 -10.68 -17.74
C ILE A 280 -10.06 -11.00 -18.93
N ALA A 281 -10.65 -11.25 -20.09
CA ALA A 281 -9.91 -11.47 -21.32
C ALA A 281 -9.48 -10.14 -21.94
N ILE A 282 -8.21 -10.05 -22.32
CA ILE A 282 -7.59 -8.90 -22.95
C ILE A 282 -6.98 -9.36 -24.28
N VAL A 283 -7.39 -8.74 -25.39
CA VAL A 283 -6.82 -9.04 -26.71
C VAL A 283 -5.91 -7.88 -27.13
N PRO A 284 -4.59 -8.10 -27.30
CA PRO A 284 -3.68 -7.05 -27.74
C PRO A 284 -4.08 -6.44 -29.08
N GLY A 285 -4.19 -5.10 -29.14
CA GLY A 285 -4.43 -4.37 -30.39
C GLY A 285 -5.90 -4.01 -30.68
N GLU A 286 -6.82 -4.35 -29.78
CA GLU A 286 -8.16 -3.75 -29.68
C GLU A 286 -8.18 -2.62 -28.63
#